data_AF-A0A177A9N5-F1
#
_entry.id   AF-A0A177A9N5-F1
#
_cell.length_a   1.000
_cell.length_b   1.000
_cell.length_c   1.000
_cell.angle_alpha   90.00
_cell.angle_beta   90.00
_cell.angle_gamma   90.00
#
_symmetry.space_group_name_H-M   'P 1'
#
loop_
_entity.id
_entity.type
_entity.pdbx_description
1 polymer ?
#
loop_
_entity_poly.entity_id
_entity_poly.type
_entity_poly.pdbx_seq_one_letter_code
_entity_poly.pdbx_strand_id
1 'polypeptide(L)'
;MADTTPPSPPAPAPPIANYILGFLLIGLAWGFTTPFIRAAARSHKPPAHPILETAAVKGSRIRSAVYGAFLGITDLLKNWRYAVPLVVNLTGSVWFFLLIGQAELSLTVPITNSLAFLFTVIGDWYVEGKVISRDTWIGMTLSLVGIGLCVQSKL
;
A
#
# COMPACT_ATOMS: atom_id res chain seq x y z
N MET A 1 7.00 -43.13 -29.87
CA MET A 1 5.86 -42.21 -30.04
C MET A 1 6.35 -40.85 -29.59
N ALA A 2 6.66 -39.96 -30.55
CA ALA A 2 6.99 -38.58 -30.23
C ALA A 2 5.67 -37.83 -29.99
N ASP A 3 5.61 -37.11 -28.87
CA ASP A 3 4.47 -36.31 -28.47
C ASP A 3 4.39 -35.09 -29.41
N THR A 4 3.52 -35.16 -30.41
CA THR A 4 3.32 -34.12 -31.44
C THR A 4 2.13 -33.23 -31.11
N THR A 5 1.91 -32.89 -29.84
CA THR A 5 0.91 -31.85 -29.53
C THR A 5 1.42 -30.51 -30.05
N PRO A 6 0.70 -29.84 -30.97
CA PRO A 6 1.06 -28.49 -31.39
C PRO A 6 1.01 -27.56 -30.16
N PRO A 7 1.91 -26.55 -30.08
CA PRO A 7 1.85 -25.57 -29.01
C PRO A 7 0.47 -24.91 -29.03
N SER A 8 -0.20 -24.91 -27.88
CA SER A 8 -1.47 -24.22 -27.70
C SER A 8 -1.31 -22.75 -28.09
N PRO A 9 -2.30 -22.14 -28.78
CA PRO A 9 -2.23 -20.74 -29.14
C PRO A 9 -2.08 -19.90 -27.86
N PRO A 10 -1.25 -18.85 -27.88
CA PRO A 10 -1.11 -17.97 -26.73
C PRO A 10 -2.49 -17.41 -26.36
N ALA A 11 -2.83 -17.48 -25.06
CA ALA A 11 -4.07 -16.92 -24.56
C ALA A 11 -4.18 -15.44 -24.99
N PRO A 12 -5.39 -14.96 -25.35
CA PRO A 12 -5.56 -13.57 -25.76
C PRO A 12 -5.05 -12.66 -24.66
N ALA A 13 -4.14 -11.74 -25.01
CA ALA A 13 -3.58 -10.78 -24.06
C ALA A 13 -4.75 -10.02 -23.38
N PRO A 14 -4.76 -9.92 -22.03
CA PRO A 14 -5.83 -9.21 -21.35
C PRO A 14 -5.91 -7.76 -21.87
N PRO A 15 -7.12 -7.19 -22.01
CA PRO A 15 -7.29 -5.82 -22.48
C PRO A 15 -6.43 -4.84 -21.69
N ILE A 16 -5.87 -3.82 -22.35
CA ILE A 16 -5.08 -2.74 -21.73
C ILE A 16 -5.80 -2.12 -20.53
N ALA A 17 -7.15 -2.08 -20.57
CA ALA A 17 -7.99 -1.64 -19.48
C ALA A 17 -7.75 -2.41 -18.16
N ASN A 18 -7.46 -3.71 -18.21
CA ASN A 18 -7.18 -4.53 -17.02
C ASN A 18 -5.87 -4.12 -16.35
N TYR A 19 -4.85 -3.76 -17.14
CA TYR A 19 -3.59 -3.25 -16.61
C TYR A 19 -3.78 -1.88 -15.97
N ILE A 20 -4.50 -0.97 -16.63
CA ILE A 20 -4.83 0.36 -16.07
C ILE A 20 -5.60 0.18 -14.75
N LEU A 21 -6.63 -0.67 -14.74
CA LEU A 21 -7.39 -0.96 -13.53
C LEU A 21 -6.50 -1.54 -12.43
N GLY A 22 -5.61 -2.48 -12.77
CA GLY A 22 -4.64 -3.05 -11.83
C GLY A 22 -3.72 -2.00 -11.21
N PHE A 23 -3.15 -1.12 -12.04
CA PHE A 23 -2.32 0.00 -11.58
C PHE A 23 -3.09 0.95 -10.64
N LEU A 24 -4.33 1.29 -10.99
CA LEU A 24 -5.19 2.12 -10.15
C LEU A 24 -5.52 1.44 -8.82
N LEU A 25 -5.84 0.14 -8.84
CA LEU A 25 -6.15 -0.63 -7.63
C LEU A 25 -4.94 -0.73 -6.71
N ILE A 26 -3.74 -0.98 -7.24
CA ILE A 26 -2.50 -0.98 -6.44
C ILE A 26 -2.26 0.41 -5.84
N GLY A 27 -2.34 1.45 -6.67
CA GLY A 27 -2.16 2.83 -6.22
C GLY A 27 -3.15 3.23 -5.13
N LEU A 28 -4.41 2.84 -5.25
CA LEU A 28 -5.45 3.12 -4.27
C LEU A 28 -5.22 2.30 -2.99
N ALA A 29 -4.92 1.02 -3.13
CA ALA A 29 -4.65 0.14 -1.99
C ALA A 29 -3.45 0.63 -1.17
N TRP A 30 -2.34 1.02 -1.79
CA TRP A 30 -1.16 1.50 -1.07
C TRP A 30 -1.27 2.97 -0.67
N GLY A 31 -1.63 3.83 -1.62
CA GLY A 31 -1.63 5.26 -1.44
C GLY A 31 -2.79 5.75 -0.59
N PHE A 32 -4.02 5.44 -1.01
CA PHE A 32 -5.21 6.01 -0.39
C PHE A 32 -5.43 5.51 1.04
N THR A 33 -5.03 4.28 1.36
CA THR A 33 -5.19 3.73 2.72
C THR A 33 -4.18 4.29 3.71
N THR A 34 -3.01 4.75 3.26
CA THR A 34 -1.91 5.21 4.13
C THR A 34 -2.32 6.37 5.06
N PRO A 35 -3.01 7.43 4.59
CA PRO A 35 -3.55 8.48 5.45
C PRO A 35 -4.51 7.97 6.53
N PHE A 36 -5.38 7.01 6.20
CA PHE A 36 -6.31 6.40 7.17
C PHE A 36 -5.56 5.60 8.24
N ILE A 37 -4.56 4.81 7.84
CA ILE A 37 -3.69 4.07 8.77
C ILE A 37 -3.00 5.06 9.73
N ARG A 38 -2.42 6.14 9.18
CA ARG A 38 -1.74 7.18 9.95
C ARG A 38 -2.69 7.93 10.90
N ALA A 39 -3.90 8.22 10.46
CA ALA A 39 -4.92 8.87 11.29
C ALA A 39 -5.42 7.93 12.40
N ALA A 40 -5.71 6.67 12.07
CA ALA A 40 -6.15 5.66 13.02
C ALA A 40 -5.10 5.40 14.10
N ALA A 41 -3.82 5.28 13.72
CA ALA A 41 -2.70 5.10 14.64
C ALA A 41 -2.55 6.30 15.60
N ARG A 42 -2.68 7.54 15.12
CA ARG A 42 -2.64 8.74 15.97
C ARG A 42 -3.80 8.83 16.96
N SER A 43 -4.98 8.39 16.55
CA SER A 43 -6.17 8.39 17.40
C SER A 43 -6.23 7.23 18.40
N HIS A 44 -5.36 6.22 18.24
CA HIS A 44 -5.37 5.03 19.07
C HIS A 44 -4.73 5.32 20.43
N LYS A 45 -5.53 5.24 21.49
CA LYS A 45 -5.06 5.30 22.87
C LYS A 45 -4.97 3.85 23.39
N PRO A 46 -3.77 3.25 23.46
CA PRO A 46 -3.65 1.86 23.90
C PRO A 46 -4.11 1.74 25.36
N PRO A 47 -4.96 0.76 25.70
CA PRO A 47 -5.36 0.50 27.08
C PRO A 47 -4.14 0.14 27.93
N ALA A 48 -4.15 0.54 29.20
CA ALA A 48 -3.10 0.17 30.14
C ALA A 48 -3.11 -1.35 30.35
N HIS A 49 -2.02 -2.03 29.95
CA HIS A 49 -1.88 -3.47 30.14
C HIS A 49 -1.20 -3.79 31.48
N PRO A 50 -1.90 -4.39 32.45
CA PRO A 50 -1.33 -4.71 33.77
C PRO A 50 -0.15 -5.71 33.67
N ILE A 51 -0.05 -6.47 32.59
CA ILE A 51 1.06 -7.40 32.31
C ILE A 51 2.39 -6.64 32.14
N LEU A 52 2.36 -5.41 31.59
CA LEU A 52 3.55 -4.58 31.44
C LEU A 52 4.01 -3.96 32.76
N GLU A 53 3.12 -3.86 33.76
CA GLU A 53 3.44 -3.34 35.09
C GLU A 53 4.01 -4.40 36.03
N THR A 54 3.99 -5.68 35.63
CA THR A 54 4.55 -6.77 36.42
C THR A 54 6.07 -6.60 36.59
N ALA A 55 6.58 -6.75 37.82
CA ALA A 55 8.00 -6.54 38.15
C ALA A 55 8.97 -7.37 37.27
N ALA A 56 8.56 -8.57 36.86
CA ALA A 56 9.33 -9.45 35.98
C ALA A 56 9.53 -8.90 34.54
N VAL A 57 8.59 -8.08 34.06
CA VAL A 57 8.63 -7.45 32.73
C VAL A 57 9.28 -6.07 32.82
N LYS A 58 8.94 -5.29 33.88
CA LYS A 58 9.52 -3.97 34.14
C LYS A 58 11.03 -4.02 34.42
N GLY A 59 11.52 -5.11 35.01
CA GLY A 59 12.94 -5.33 35.30
C GLY A 59 13.82 -5.60 34.07
N SER A 60 13.24 -5.89 32.90
CA SER A 60 13.99 -6.17 31.67
C SER A 60 13.51 -5.29 30.53
N ARG A 61 14.37 -4.38 30.06
CA ARG A 61 14.08 -3.51 28.90
C ARG A 61 13.65 -4.29 27.67
N ILE A 62 14.25 -5.46 27.44
CA ILE A 62 13.93 -6.30 26.27
C ILE A 62 12.53 -6.91 26.41
N ARG A 63 12.19 -7.48 27.58
CA ARG A 63 10.87 -8.07 27.79
C ARG A 63 9.78 -7.00 27.75
N SER A 64 9.99 -5.87 28.41
CA SER A 64 9.06 -4.73 28.35
C SER A 64 8.85 -4.23 26.92
N ALA A 65 9.91 -4.13 26.11
CA ALA A 65 9.80 -3.75 24.71
C ALA A 65 9.02 -4.78 23.87
N VAL A 66 9.33 -6.08 24.02
CA VAL A 66 8.67 -7.14 23.25
C VAL A 66 7.20 -7.28 23.62
N TYR A 67 6.88 -7.39 24.90
CA TYR A 67 5.48 -7.49 25.35
C TYR A 67 4.71 -6.20 25.05
N GLY A 68 5.34 -5.04 25.19
CA GLY A 68 4.72 -3.75 24.86
C GLY A 68 4.40 -3.64 23.38
N ALA A 69 5.34 -4.03 22.51
CA ALA A 69 5.12 -4.06 21.07
C ALA A 69 4.02 -5.07 20.69
N PHE A 70 4.05 -6.29 21.24
CA PHE A 70 3.05 -7.31 20.92
C PHE A 70 1.64 -6.88 21.32
N LEU A 71 1.47 -6.41 22.57
CA LEU A 71 0.17 -5.95 23.06
C LEU A 71 -0.32 -4.73 22.28
N GLY A 72 0.56 -3.76 22.01
CA GLY A 72 0.25 -2.58 21.20
C GLY A 72 -0.17 -2.94 19.77
N ILE A 73 0.52 -3.88 19.11
CA ILE A 73 0.14 -4.38 17.79
C ILE A 73 -1.23 -5.05 17.86
N THR A 74 -1.47 -5.93 18.83
CA THR A 74 -2.75 -6.64 18.93
C THR A 74 -3.92 -5.69 19.17
N ASP A 75 -3.75 -4.64 19.97
CA ASP A 75 -4.79 -3.65 20.19
C ASP A 75 -5.05 -2.76 18.98
N LEU A 76 -3.99 -2.41 18.26
CA LEU A 76 -4.10 -1.65 17.03
C LEU A 76 -4.81 -2.46 15.94
N LEU A 77 -4.52 -3.76 15.85
CA LEU A 77 -5.21 -4.68 14.93
C LEU A 77 -6.66 -4.96 15.35
N LYS A 78 -7.00 -4.89 16.64
CA LYS A 78 -8.41 -4.96 17.08
C LYS A 78 -9.20 -3.71 16.71
N ASN A 79 -8.54 -2.57 16.49
CA ASN A 79 -9.21 -1.36 16.05
C ASN A 79 -9.63 -1.48 14.59
N TRP A 80 -10.94 -1.61 14.34
CA TRP A 80 -11.51 -1.74 12.99
C TRP A 80 -11.09 -0.60 12.05
N ARG A 81 -10.94 0.62 12.59
CA ARG A 81 -10.52 1.82 11.82
C ARG A 81 -9.07 1.72 11.32
N TYR A 82 -8.26 0.85 11.91
CA TYR A 82 -6.89 0.56 11.48
C TYR A 82 -6.81 -0.73 10.66
N ALA A 83 -7.50 -1.78 11.11
CA ALA A 83 -7.47 -3.10 10.47
C ALA A 83 -8.01 -3.08 9.04
N VAL A 84 -9.12 -2.37 8.77
CA VAL A 84 -9.69 -2.33 7.42
C VAL A 84 -8.73 -1.68 6.42
N PRO A 85 -8.22 -0.45 6.65
CA PRO A 85 -7.22 0.15 5.76
C PRO A 85 -5.96 -0.72 5.61
N LEU A 86 -5.51 -1.39 6.68
CA LEU A 86 -4.34 -2.27 6.63
C LEU A 86 -4.58 -3.49 5.73
N VAL A 87 -5.72 -4.15 5.84
CA VAL A 87 -6.06 -5.31 4.98
C VAL A 87 -6.12 -4.86 3.53
N VAL A 88 -6.76 -3.74 3.23
CA VAL A 88 -6.79 -3.20 1.86
C VAL A 88 -5.36 -2.87 1.39
N ASN A 89 -4.52 -2.28 2.23
CA ASN A 89 -3.11 -2.02 1.89
C ASN A 89 -2.36 -3.30 1.51
N LEU A 90 -2.53 -4.37 2.29
CA LEU A 90 -1.94 -5.69 2.01
C LEU A 90 -2.45 -6.30 0.71
N THR A 91 -3.73 -6.12 0.36
CA THR A 91 -4.25 -6.61 -0.93
C THR A 91 -3.55 -5.94 -2.12
N GLY A 92 -3.07 -4.70 -1.97
CA GLY A 92 -2.27 -4.03 -2.99
C GLY A 92 -1.02 -4.81 -3.39
N SER A 93 -0.37 -5.46 -2.42
CA SER A 93 0.82 -6.29 -2.68
C SER A 93 0.51 -7.54 -3.49
N VAL A 94 -0.68 -8.13 -3.32
CA VAL A 94 -1.14 -9.27 -4.13
C VAL A 94 -1.34 -8.84 -5.58
N TRP A 95 -2.05 -7.72 -5.80
CA TRP A 95 -2.24 -7.18 -7.14
C TRP A 95 -0.93 -6.78 -7.81
N PHE A 96 -0.01 -6.18 -7.06
CA PHE A 96 1.32 -5.82 -7.54
C PHE A 96 2.13 -7.05 -7.97
N PHE A 97 2.09 -8.12 -7.19
CA PHE A 97 2.76 -9.38 -7.53
C PHE A 97 2.18 -9.99 -8.81
N LEU A 98 0.86 -9.98 -8.98
CA LEU A 98 0.21 -10.44 -10.22
C LEU A 98 0.58 -9.58 -11.43
N LEU A 99 0.66 -8.25 -11.28
CA LEU A 99 1.01 -7.35 -12.37
C LEU A 99 2.47 -7.51 -12.81
N ILE A 100 3.40 -7.68 -11.87
CA ILE A 100 4.82 -7.91 -12.20
C ILE A 100 5.01 -9.18 -13.04
N GLY A 101 4.20 -10.21 -12.83
CA GLY A 101 4.25 -11.44 -13.62
C GLY A 101 3.78 -11.28 -15.06
N GLN A 102 3.21 -10.13 -15.44
CA GLN A 102 2.56 -9.88 -16.72
C GLN A 102 3.10 -8.64 -17.44
N ALA A 103 3.54 -7.62 -16.69
CA ALA A 103 4.07 -6.37 -17.19
C ALA A 103 5.57 -6.23 -16.86
N GLU A 104 6.30 -5.47 -17.67
CA GLU A 104 7.73 -5.24 -17.43
C GLU A 104 7.97 -4.57 -16.06
N LEU A 105 8.84 -5.18 -15.25
CA LEU A 105 9.24 -4.73 -13.92
C LEU A 105 9.68 -3.25 -13.91
N SER A 106 10.44 -2.86 -14.94
CA SER A 106 11.01 -1.51 -15.09
C SER A 106 9.95 -0.42 -15.26
N LEU A 107 8.76 -0.77 -15.75
CA LEU A 107 7.64 0.16 -15.95
C LEU A 107 6.66 0.13 -14.79
N THR A 108 6.38 -1.07 -14.29
CA THR A 108 5.36 -1.28 -13.25
C THR A 108 5.72 -0.54 -11.97
N VAL A 109 6.99 -0.59 -11.55
CA VAL A 109 7.45 0.02 -10.29
C VAL A 109 7.34 1.56 -10.29
N PRO A 110 7.84 2.30 -11.30
CA PRO A 110 7.64 3.76 -11.34
C PRO A 110 6.18 4.19 -11.40
N ILE A 111 5.34 3.48 -12.16
CA ILE A 111 3.91 3.80 -12.30
C ILE A 111 3.17 3.60 -10.97
N THR A 112 3.34 2.45 -10.31
CA THR A 112 2.65 2.17 -9.04
C THR A 112 3.10 3.11 -7.93
N ASN A 113 4.39 3.42 -7.83
CA ASN A 113 4.89 4.38 -6.85
C ASN A 113 4.32 5.79 -7.07
N SER A 114 4.24 6.23 -8.31
CA SER A 114 3.69 7.54 -8.67
C SER A 114 2.17 7.61 -8.37
N LEU A 115 1.42 6.57 -8.74
CA LEU A 115 -0.01 6.46 -8.41
C LEU A 115 -0.24 6.40 -6.90
N ALA A 116 0.57 5.63 -6.16
CA ALA A 116 0.48 5.58 -4.71
C ALA A 116 0.70 6.96 -4.08
N PHE A 117 1.67 7.74 -4.59
CA PHE A 117 1.86 9.12 -4.15
C PHE A 117 0.62 9.98 -4.44
N LEU A 118 0.08 9.95 -5.65
CA LEU A 118 -1.13 10.70 -6.02
C LEU A 118 -2.32 10.36 -5.12
N PHE A 119 -2.58 9.07 -4.91
CA PHE A 119 -3.66 8.62 -4.05
C PHE A 119 -3.41 8.93 -2.56
N THR A 120 -2.16 8.97 -2.12
CA THR A 120 -1.81 9.43 -0.76
C THR A 120 -2.17 10.90 -0.59
N VAL A 121 -1.86 11.76 -1.55
CA VAL A 121 -2.21 13.19 -1.50
C VAL A 121 -3.73 13.36 -1.46
N ILE A 122 -4.46 12.63 -2.30
CA ILE A 122 -5.94 12.65 -2.31
C ILE A 122 -6.49 12.17 -0.95
N GLY A 123 -5.92 11.11 -0.39
CA GLY A 123 -6.30 10.59 0.92
C GLY A 123 -5.96 11.55 2.06
N ASP A 124 -4.81 12.21 2.04
CA ASP A 124 -4.42 13.21 3.04
C ASP A 124 -5.36 14.42 3.00
N TRP A 125 -5.77 14.86 1.80
CA TRP A 125 -6.80 15.89 1.64
C TRP A 125 -8.15 15.44 2.20
N TYR A 126 -8.57 14.20 1.90
CA TYR A 126 -9.86 13.66 2.33
C TYR A 126 -9.94 13.37 3.84
N VAL A 127 -8.89 12.78 4.42
CA VAL A 127 -8.87 12.31 5.83
C VAL A 127 -8.48 13.43 6.79
N GLU A 128 -7.47 14.22 6.43
CA GLU A 128 -6.89 15.22 7.32
C GLU A 128 -7.43 16.63 7.04
N GLY A 129 -8.22 16.82 5.97
CA GLY A 129 -8.72 18.14 5.55
C GLY A 129 -7.61 19.13 5.23
N LYS A 130 -6.38 18.64 5.01
CA LYS A 130 -5.22 19.49 4.79
C LYS A 130 -5.33 20.18 3.44
N VAL A 131 -5.23 21.51 3.45
CA VAL A 131 -5.15 22.30 2.23
C VAL A 131 -3.85 21.91 1.51
N ILE A 132 -3.97 21.53 0.24
CA ILE A 132 -2.84 21.06 -0.57
C ILE A 132 -1.82 22.20 -0.70
N SER A 133 -0.64 22.02 -0.11
CA SER A 133 0.46 22.99 -0.19
C SER A 133 0.95 23.16 -1.63
N ARG A 134 1.59 24.31 -1.93
CA ARG A 134 2.25 24.54 -3.22
C ARG A 134 3.30 23.46 -3.53
N ASP A 135 4.02 22.99 -2.52
CA ASP A 135 5.03 21.93 -2.69
C ASP A 135 4.39 20.60 -3.09
N THR A 136 3.23 20.28 -2.52
CA THR A 136 2.46 19.08 -2.86
C THR A 136 1.92 19.14 -4.29
N TRP A 137 1.48 20.32 -4.74
CA TRP A 137 1.06 20.55 -6.12
C TRP A 137 2.21 20.34 -7.13
N ILE A 138 3.41 20.83 -6.79
CA ILE A 138 4.61 20.63 -7.61
C ILE A 138 4.94 19.14 -7.69
N GLY A 139 4.94 18.43 -6.55
CA GLY A 139 5.19 16.99 -6.51
C GLY A 139 4.18 16.20 -7.32
N MET A 140 2.89 16.54 -7.23
CA MET A 140 1.81 15.90 -7.98
C MET A 140 1.95 16.14 -9.50
N THR A 141 2.26 17.37 -9.90
CA THR A 141 2.51 17.70 -11.31
C THR A 141 3.71 16.94 -11.86
N LEU A 142 4.82 16.92 -11.12
CA LEU A 142 6.03 16.19 -11.51
C LEU A 142 5.79 14.68 -11.62
N SER A 143 5.01 14.11 -10.69
CA SER A 143 4.62 12.71 -10.70
C SER A 143 3.76 12.35 -11.91
N LEU A 144 2.77 13.18 -12.25
CA LEU A 144 1.93 13.00 -13.45
C LEU A 144 2.76 13.09 -14.74
N VAL A 145 3.69 14.04 -14.83
CA VAL A 145 4.63 14.15 -15.95
C VAL A 145 5.49 12.89 -16.06
N GLY A 146 6.01 12.38 -14.93
CA GLY A 146 6.78 11.14 -14.88
C GLY A 146 6.00 9.94 -15.41
N ILE A 147 4.74 9.76 -14.98
CA ILE A 147 3.86 8.70 -15.51
C ILE A 147 3.65 8.87 -17.02
N GLY A 148 3.39 10.10 -17.48
CA GLY A 148 3.22 10.40 -18.91
C GLY A 148 4.45 10.02 -19.73
N LEU A 149 5.66 10.32 -19.24
CA LEU A 149 6.92 9.93 -19.88
C LEU A 149 7.13 8.41 -19.87
N CYS A 150 6.78 7.72 -18.77
CA CYS A 150 6.83 6.25 -18.71
C CYS A 150 5.88 5.59 -19.73
N VAL A 151 4.70 6.15 -19.94
CA VAL A 151 3.76 5.66 -20.96
C VAL A 151 4.28 5.98 -22.37
N GLN A 152 4.81 7.18 -22.59
CA GLN A 152 5.35 7.60 -23.89
C GLN A 152 6.57 6.79 -24.34
N SER A 153 7.40 6.30 -23.41
CA SER A 153 8.55 5.47 -23.77
C SER A 153 8.18 4.05 -24.23
N LYS A 154 6.92 3.64 -24.04
CA LYS A 154 6.39 2.33 -24.39
C LYS A 154 5.45 2.34 -25.59
N LEU A 155 4.89 3.50 -25.94
CA LEU A 155 4.23 3.75 -27.21
C LEU A 155 5.27 3.86 -28.33
#